data_AF-A0A1H9UXE4-F1
#
_entry.id   AF-A0A1H9UXE4-F1
#
_cell.length_a   1.000
_cell.length_b   1.000
_cell.length_c   1.000
_cell.angle_alpha   90.00
_cell.angle_beta   90.00
_cell.angle_gamma   90.00
#
_symmetry.space_group_name_H-M   'P 1'
#
loop_
_entity.id
_entity.type
_entity.pdbx_description
1 polymer ?
#
loop_
_entity_poly.entity_id
_entity_poly.type
_entity_poly.pdbx_seq_one_letter_code
_entity_poly.pdbx_strand_id
1 'polypeptide(L)' 'MDQYAKAGIPFHWRVEQAATGVPIVYTYVLDPATRTYRDGEMFTGVIKAAAPFTITADLGAL' A
#
# COMPACT_ATOMS: atom_id res chain seq x y z
N MET A 1 4.66 -7.26 9.55
CA MET A 1 5.29 -6.42 8.49
C MET A 1 6.78 -6.69 8.34
N ASP A 2 7.50 -6.86 9.44
CA ASP A 2 8.96 -7.06 9.45
C ASP A 2 9.44 -8.25 8.59
N GLN A 3 8.68 -9.36 8.50
CA GLN A 3 9.08 -10.50 7.65
C GLN A 3 9.25 -10.12 6.16
N TYR A 4 8.37 -9.26 5.63
CA TYR A 4 8.41 -8.87 4.21
C TYR A 4 9.54 -7.88 3.95
N ALA A 5 9.80 -7.00 4.92
CA ALA A 5 10.93 -6.08 4.86
C ALA A 5 12.28 -6.84 4.94
N LYS A 6 12.38 -7.83 5.83
CA LYS A 6 13.52 -8.74 5.93
C LYS A 6 13.73 -9.56 4.66
N ALA A 7 12.65 -9.95 3.99
CA ALA A 7 12.68 -10.62 2.70
C ALA A 7 13.02 -9.68 1.53
N GLY A 8 13.15 -8.37 1.76
CA GLY A 8 13.56 -7.40 0.76
C GLY A 8 12.45 -7.00 -0.22
N ILE A 9 11.17 -7.18 0.12
CA ILE A 9 10.07 -6.81 -0.76
C ILE A 9 9.98 -5.28 -0.84
N PRO A 10 10.16 -4.66 -2.03
CA PRO A 10 10.29 -3.20 -2.11
C PRO A 10 8.98 -2.44 -1.86
N PHE A 11 7.84 -3.02 -2.23
CA PHE A 11 6.52 -2.40 -2.13
C PHE A 11 5.57 -3.33 -1.37
N HIS A 12 4.97 -2.82 -0.29
CA HIS A 12 4.00 -3.56 0.50
C HIS A 12 2.72 -2.73 0.64
N TRP A 13 1.58 -3.30 0.27
CA TRP A 13 0.29 -2.64 0.34
C TRP A 13 -0.58 -3.38 1.36
N ARG A 14 -1.17 -2.63 2.30
CA ARG A 14 -2.11 -3.14 3.29
C ARG A 14 -3.50 -2.63 2.94
N VAL A 15 -4.43 -3.54 2.72
CA VAL A 15 -5.84 -3.23 2.44
C VAL A 15 -6.66 -3.57 3.66
N GLU A 16 -7.40 -2.59 4.19
CA GLU A 16 -8.24 -2.74 5.37
C GLU A 16 -9.69 -2.44 5.03
N GLN A 17 -10.60 -3.27 5.51
CA GLN A 17 -12.04 -3.01 5.39
C GLN A 17 -12.44 -1.90 6.37
N ALA A 18 -13.12 -0.88 5.88
CA ALA A 18 -13.66 0.18 6.73
C ALA A 18 -15.14 -0.07 7.03
N ALA A 19 -15.62 0.49 8.15
CA ALA A 19 -17.04 0.46 8.50
C ALA A 19 -17.95 1.15 7.46
N THR A 20 -17.38 2.03 6.62
CA THR A 20 -18.08 2.69 5.52
C THR A 20 -18.34 1.77 4.31
N GLY A 21 -17.80 0.55 4.30
CA GLY A 21 -17.90 -0.41 3.19
C GLY A 21 -16.89 -0.19 2.07
N VAL A 22 -16.20 0.96 2.04
CA VAL A 22 -15.12 1.23 1.07
C VAL A 22 -13.78 0.94 1.73
N PRO A 23 -12.94 0.04 1.18
CA PRO A 23 -11.66 -0.30 1.80
C PRO A 23 -10.68 0.88 1.80
N ILE A 24 -9.74 0.84 2.73
CA ILE A 24 -8.62 1.78 2.86
C ILE A 24 -7.36 1.04 2.45
N VAL A 25 -6.54 1.67 1.61
CA VAL A 25 -5.26 1.10 1.18
C VAL A 25 -4.10 1.95 1.67
N TYR A 26 -3.21 1.35 2.45
CA TYR A 26 -1.94 1.93 2.88
C TYR A 26 -0.81 1.34 2.05
N THR A 27 0.04 2.20 1.50
CA THR A 27 1.23 1.77 0.78
C THR A 27 2.47 2.00 1.62
N TYR A 28 3.44 1.12 1.44
CA TYR A 28 4.71 1.15 2.15
C TYR A 28 5.84 0.85 1.17
N VAL A 29 6.94 1.59 1.32
CA VAL A 29 8.15 1.42 0.51
C VAL A 29 9.30 1.02 1.41
N LEU A 30 10.00 -0.05 1.05
CA LEU A 30 11.15 -0.53 1.81
C LEU A 30 12.28 0.51 1.74
N ASP A 31 12.82 0.85 2.90
CA ASP A 31 14.11 1.50 3.01
C ASP A 31 15.23 0.44 2.93
N PRO A 32 16.06 0.43 1.88
CA PRO A 32 17.11 -0.58 1.74
C PRO A 32 18.22 -0.42 2.78
N ALA A 33 18.42 0.78 3.34
CA ALA A 33 19.47 1.03 4.33
C ALA A 33 19.06 0.49 5.71
N THR A 34 17.82 0.72 6.12
CA THR A 34 17.34 0.30 7.45
C THR A 34 16.62 -1.04 7.44
N ARG A 35 16.24 -1.56 6.26
CA ARG A 35 15.36 -2.73 6.10
C ARG A 35 14.03 -2.57 6.84
N THR A 36 13.52 -1.36 6.88
CA THR A 36 12.19 -1.04 7.45
C THR A 36 11.32 -0.40 6.40
N TYR A 37 10.00 -0.58 6.54
CA TYR A 37 9.06 0.11 5.68
C TYR A 37 8.91 1.57 6.10
N ARG A 38 8.91 2.48 5.11
CA ARG A 38 8.43 3.85 5.26
C ARG A 38 7.00 3.94 4.76
N ASP A 39 6.21 4.81 5.39
CA ASP A 39 4.86 5.12 4.92
C ASP A 39 4.94 5.74 3.52
N GLY A 40 4.10 5.23 2.63
CA GLY A 40 3.77 5.84 1.35
C GLY A 40 2.46 6.61 1.44
N GLU A 41 1.64 6.46 0.41
CA GLU A 41 0.31 7.06 0.32
C GLU A 41 -0.77 6.18 0.98
N MET A 42 -1.82 6.84 1.46
CA MET A 42 -3.07 6.24 1.91
C MET A 42 -4.18 6.62 0.92
N PHE A 43 -4.89 5.63 0.42
CA PHE A 43 -5.98 5.80 -0.55
C PHE A 43 -7.32 5.41 0.05
N THR A 44 -8.33 6.20 -0.27
CA THR A 44 -9.76 5.89 -0.08
C THR A 44 -10.50 6.29 -1.36
N GLY A 45 -11.53 5.53 -1.74
CA GLY A 45 -12.30 5.79 -2.97
C GLY A 45 -11.54 5.39 -4.24
N VAL A 46 -10.49 6.10 -4.65
CA VAL A 46 -9.72 5.77 -5.86
C VAL A 46 -8.23 5.68 -5.55
N ILE A 47 -7.60 4.60 -6.00
CA ILE A 47 -6.14 4.48 -6.04
C ILE A 47 -5.65 5.09 -7.35
N LYS A 48 -4.66 5.98 -7.26
CA LYS A 48 -3.86 6.42 -8.40
C LYS A 48 -2.39 6.36 -8.01
N ALA A 49 -1.72 5.27 -8.36
CA ALA A 49 -0.34 5.02 -7.98
C ALA A 49 0.53 4.83 -9.23
N ALA A 50 1.77 5.31 -9.18
CA ALA A 50 2.75 5.13 -10.26
C ALA A 50 3.68 3.93 -10.03
N ALA A 51 3.78 3.45 -8.78
CA ALA A 51 4.66 2.37 -8.37
C ALA A 51 3.89 1.32 -7.56
N PRO A 52 4.27 0.02 -7.64
CA PRO A 52 5.33 -0.53 -8.50
C PRO A 52 5.00 -0.48 -9.99
N PHE A 53 3.72 -0.28 -10.34
CA PHE A 53 3.23 -0.07 -11.69
C PHE A 53 2.25 1.08 -11.69
N THR A 54 2.07 1.72 -12.85
CA THR A 54 1.02 2.73 -13.00
C THR A 54 -0.33 2.04 -12.98
N ILE A 55 -1.14 2.33 -11.96
CA ILE A 55 -2.49 1.81 -11.82
C ILE A 55 -3.48 2.90 -11.46
N THR A 56 -4.72 2.70 -11.88
CA THR A 56 -5.89 3.43 -11.38
C THR A 56 -6.97 2.41 -11.05
N ALA A 57 -7.47 2.42 -9.83
CA ALA A 57 -8.48 1.47 -9.36
C ALA A 57 -9.52 2.17 -8.49
N ASP A 58 -10.80 1.89 -8.74
CA ASP A 58 -11.91 2.38 -7.93
C ASP A 58 -12.23 1.37 -6.82
N LEU A 59 -12.02 1.78 -5.57
CA LEU A 59 -12.29 1.01 -4.36
C LEU A 59 -13.77 1.03 -3.97
N GLY A 60 -14.54 2.02 -4.44
CA GLY A 60 -15.98 2.09 -4.19
C GLY A 60 -16.80 1.15 -5.07
N ALA A 61 -16.19 0.60 -6.12
CA ALA A 61 -16.79 -0.36 -7.03
C ALA A 61 -16.45 -1.83 -6.70
N LEU A 62 -15.76 -2.08 -5.57
CA LEU A 62 -15.35 -3.41 -5.09
C LEU A 62 -16.44 -4.10 -4.26
#